data_AF-A0AAW8JGM4-F1
#
_entry.id   AF-A0AAW8JGM4-F1
#
_cell.length_a   1.000
_cell.length_b   1.000
_cell.length_c   1.000
_cell.angle_alpha   90.00
_cell.angle_beta   90.00
_cell.angle_gamma   90.00
#
_symmetry.space_group_name_H-M   'P 1'
#
loop_
_entity.id
_entity.type
_entity.pdbx_description
1 polymer ?
#
loop_
_entity_poly.entity_id
_entity_poly.type
_entity_poly.pdbx_seq_one_letter_code
_entity_poly.pdbx_strand_id
1 'polypeptide(L)'
;MSDLIKTFRYLYQDQKSLGKCWQLFRRHFNQYNLESTRYLWKKFQNLANLEQWKKRENKTIQILATPHTCFIAELIVNALKKTDLHFKITIKETEIKYNDDDLYIVICPQYYKKLPKTYIAFQLEQTVSDRWFTQKQMVKLKNSLLVVDYSLHNIEYLTSKLPFSQLYYLPISPIQLDRESHREYEYDVLFYGDTNNQRRQEYIKELSKHFKIKIVNNAFGNEIWHEIRKSKIVVNIHYYEDALLETTRLYECLSNHAFVISEKSADFNQHTDLINLIDFVDVGDINQMITRISYYLNNINEFEQAKSRISKYIQQQHSPFNYYFYRVLLSLDLISFDFFYENTHKLWQPQSNFWSLGLPESIERKQEFCKELEKYSEIWCFPGIRHTKPWIGCGMSYKYIIRYAKDNKLPNITICEDDVLLPQGFKEKFEDINQFLDKRTHQWDIFSGHVTDLDDSSAIEPIDKDSNFTYIALTKTTGMLFNIYHHSIYDYILEWNEKNLNLDCNAIDRYIEQKSELNVITTLPYLVEHKENIPSTIWNRNCCNFSYSSMSEKSLQKIKEQIKS
;
A
#
# COMPACT_ATOMS: atom_id res chain seq x y z
N MET A 1 -16.52 4.39 31.80
CA MET A 1 -17.24 3.26 31.15
C MET A 1 -16.25 2.14 30.93
N SER A 2 -16.54 0.90 31.36
CA SER A 2 -15.60 -0.21 31.20
C SER A 2 -15.37 -0.54 29.72
N ASP A 3 -14.17 -0.98 29.37
CA ASP A 3 -13.82 -1.35 27.99
C ASP A 3 -14.75 -2.40 27.39
N LEU A 4 -15.24 -3.31 28.23
CA LEU A 4 -16.23 -4.30 27.85
C LEU A 4 -17.47 -3.65 27.23
N ILE A 5 -18.05 -2.65 27.90
CA ILE A 5 -19.26 -1.95 27.43
C ILE A 5 -18.96 -1.17 26.15
N LYS A 6 -17.78 -0.54 26.07
CA LYS A 6 -17.33 0.21 24.89
C LYS A 6 -17.26 -0.69 23.65
N THR A 7 -16.62 -1.85 23.77
CA THR A 7 -16.50 -2.83 22.68
C THR A 7 -17.86 -3.39 22.26
N PHE A 8 -18.72 -3.75 23.21
CA PHE A 8 -20.05 -4.25 22.88
C PHE A 8 -20.91 -3.22 22.16
N ARG A 9 -20.86 -1.95 22.56
CA ARG A 9 -21.59 -0.88 21.86
C ARG A 9 -21.12 -0.71 20.42
N TYR A 10 -19.81 -0.75 20.18
CA TYR A 10 -19.25 -0.70 18.83
C TYR A 10 -19.75 -1.87 17.97
N LEU A 11 -19.67 -3.09 18.48
CA LEU A 11 -20.16 -4.29 17.78
C LEU A 11 -21.65 -4.24 17.48
N TYR A 12 -22.44 -3.72 18.43
CA TYR A 12 -23.89 -3.64 18.27
C TYR A 12 -24.31 -2.70 17.14
N GLN A 13 -23.54 -1.63 16.87
CA GLN A 13 -23.83 -0.70 15.77
C GLN A 13 -23.82 -1.41 14.41
N ASP A 14 -22.89 -2.35 14.22
CA ASP A 14 -22.74 -3.12 13.00
C ASP A 14 -23.73 -4.30 12.95
N GLN A 15 -23.80 -5.08 14.03
CA GLN A 15 -24.58 -6.32 14.05
C GLN A 15 -26.09 -6.11 14.29
N LYS A 16 -26.48 -4.97 14.87
CA LYS A 16 -27.86 -4.62 15.28
C LYS A 16 -28.54 -5.65 16.19
N SER A 17 -27.78 -6.59 16.77
CA SER A 17 -28.28 -7.68 17.61
C SER A 17 -27.20 -8.20 18.56
N LEU A 18 -27.52 -8.28 19.85
CA LEU A 18 -26.63 -8.87 20.86
C LEU A 18 -26.42 -10.38 20.62
N GLY A 19 -27.44 -11.08 20.14
CA GLY A 19 -27.34 -12.49 19.77
C GLY A 19 -26.35 -12.71 18.64
N LYS A 20 -26.37 -11.86 17.61
CA LYS A 20 -25.38 -11.89 16.51
C LYS A 20 -23.96 -11.56 17.01
N CYS A 21 -23.81 -10.59 17.91
CA CYS A 21 -22.51 -10.29 18.53
C CYS A 21 -21.94 -11.51 19.28
N TRP A 22 -22.76 -12.22 20.07
CA TRP A 22 -22.33 -13.44 20.76
C TRP A 22 -21.99 -14.56 19.77
N GLN A 23 -22.83 -14.76 18.75
CA GLN A 23 -22.61 -15.76 17.72
C GLN A 23 -21.30 -15.53 16.95
N LEU A 24 -20.90 -14.27 16.70
CA LEU A 24 -19.62 -13.93 16.08
C LEU A 24 -18.44 -14.55 16.84
N PHE A 25 -18.35 -14.29 18.15
CA PHE A 25 -17.26 -14.83 18.96
C PHE A 25 -17.37 -16.34 19.18
N ARG A 26 -18.58 -16.88 19.37
CA ARG A 26 -18.80 -18.32 19.52
C ARG A 26 -18.38 -19.09 18.27
N ARG A 27 -18.76 -18.62 17.07
CA ARG A 27 -18.36 -19.23 15.79
C ARG A 27 -16.85 -19.17 15.61
N HIS A 28 -16.25 -18.02 15.89
CA HIS A 28 -14.80 -17.85 15.78
C HIS A 28 -14.04 -18.76 16.76
N PHE A 29 -14.53 -18.91 18.00
CA PHE A 29 -13.95 -19.82 18.99
C PHE A 29 -14.01 -21.28 18.52
N ASN A 30 -15.17 -21.71 18.00
CA ASN A 30 -15.35 -23.08 17.52
C ASN A 30 -14.52 -23.39 16.28
N GLN A 31 -14.33 -22.41 15.38
CA GLN A 31 -13.56 -22.58 14.16
C GLN A 31 -12.05 -22.52 14.40
N TYR A 32 -11.62 -21.69 15.35
CA TYR A 32 -10.21 -21.47 15.67
C TYR A 32 -9.94 -21.92 17.11
N ASN A 33 -9.74 -21.00 18.04
CA ASN A 33 -9.48 -21.30 19.46
C ASN A 33 -9.66 -20.06 20.35
N LEU A 34 -9.36 -20.19 21.66
CA LEU A 34 -9.45 -19.10 22.63
C LEU A 34 -8.48 -17.95 22.33
N GLU A 35 -7.25 -18.24 21.90
CA GLU A 35 -6.24 -17.22 21.62
C GLU A 35 -6.68 -16.34 20.44
N SER A 36 -7.09 -16.95 19.33
CA SER A 36 -7.63 -16.25 18.16
C SER A 36 -8.89 -15.44 18.51
N THR A 37 -9.74 -15.97 19.38
CA THR A 37 -10.95 -15.24 19.85
C THR A 37 -10.60 -14.03 20.72
N ARG A 38 -9.60 -14.14 21.61
CA ARG A 38 -9.09 -13.01 22.39
C ARG A 38 -8.48 -11.94 21.49
N TYR A 39 -7.77 -12.36 20.45
CA TYR A 39 -7.21 -11.48 19.44
C TYR A 39 -8.33 -10.75 18.66
N LEU A 40 -9.38 -11.46 18.22
CA LEU A 40 -10.54 -10.84 17.57
C LEU A 40 -11.23 -9.83 18.49
N TRP A 41 -11.40 -10.16 19.77
CA TRP A 41 -11.92 -9.23 20.77
C TRP A 41 -11.06 -7.97 20.89
N LYS A 42 -9.73 -8.14 20.95
CA LYS A 42 -8.78 -7.01 21.02
C LYS A 42 -8.87 -6.12 19.79
N LYS A 43 -9.05 -6.68 18.59
CA LYS A 43 -9.32 -5.91 17.35
C LYS A 43 -10.53 -5.00 17.50
N PHE A 44 -11.68 -5.54 17.94
CA PHE A 44 -12.89 -4.74 18.15
C PHE A 44 -12.74 -3.71 19.28
N GLN A 45 -12.00 -4.05 20.34
CA GLN A 45 -11.68 -3.10 21.40
C GLN A 45 -10.86 -1.92 20.88
N ASN A 46 -9.86 -2.16 20.03
CA ASN A 46 -9.05 -1.11 19.43
C ASN A 46 -9.90 -0.18 18.52
N LEU A 47 -10.80 -0.76 17.71
CA LEU A 47 -11.73 0.02 16.88
C LEU A 47 -12.71 0.84 17.74
N ALA A 48 -13.24 0.27 18.81
CA ALA A 48 -14.12 0.99 19.73
C ALA A 48 -13.41 2.14 20.44
N ASN A 49 -12.14 1.97 20.82
CA ASN A 49 -11.33 3.04 21.41
C ASN A 49 -11.03 4.14 20.39
N LEU A 50 -10.70 3.78 19.14
CA LEU A 50 -10.51 4.74 18.05
C LEU A 50 -11.76 5.60 17.83
N GLU A 51 -12.94 4.98 17.77
CA GLU A 51 -14.21 5.70 17.61
C GLU A 51 -14.52 6.65 18.75
N GLN A 52 -14.05 6.35 19.96
CA GLN A 52 -14.17 7.28 21.09
C GLN A 52 -13.18 8.41 21.01
N TRP A 53 -11.92 8.11 20.68
CA TRP A 53 -10.89 9.13 20.48
C TRP A 53 -11.29 10.12 19.39
N LYS A 54 -11.89 9.66 18.27
CA LYS A 54 -12.39 10.51 17.19
C LYS A 54 -13.42 11.55 17.65
N LYS A 55 -14.20 11.25 18.70
CA LYS A 55 -15.26 12.10 19.26
C LYS A 55 -14.77 13.09 20.33
N ARG A 56 -13.52 12.98 20.78
CA ARG A 56 -12.96 13.87 21.80
C ARG A 56 -12.64 15.24 21.22
N GLU A 57 -12.90 16.28 22.00
CA GLU A 57 -12.34 17.61 21.77
C GLU A 57 -10.81 17.57 22.00
N ASN A 58 -10.06 18.38 21.24
CA ASN A 58 -8.60 18.48 21.33
C ASN A 58 -7.86 17.13 21.21
N LYS A 59 -8.42 16.18 20.45
CA LYS A 59 -7.81 14.87 20.19
C LYS A 59 -6.43 15.07 19.55
N THR A 60 -5.42 14.40 20.10
CA THR A 60 -4.03 14.49 19.65
C THR A 60 -3.52 13.10 19.29
N ILE A 61 -2.83 12.98 18.15
CA ILE A 61 -2.07 11.78 17.78
C ILE A 61 -0.70 11.86 18.46
N GLN A 62 -0.35 10.85 19.26
CA GLN A 62 0.94 10.77 19.93
C GLN A 62 1.90 9.92 19.10
N ILE A 63 3.02 10.49 18.66
CA ILE A 63 4.06 9.77 17.91
C ILE A 63 5.17 9.40 18.90
N LEU A 64 5.39 8.11 19.10
CA LEU A 64 6.45 7.59 19.96
C LEU A 64 7.58 7.04 19.12
N ALA A 65 8.76 7.64 19.29
CA ALA A 65 9.97 7.24 18.60
C ALA A 65 11.13 7.12 19.60
N THR A 66 12.11 6.31 19.23
CA THR A 66 13.43 6.26 19.85
C THR A 66 14.38 7.19 19.07
N PRO A 67 15.53 7.60 19.64
CA PRO A 67 16.52 8.38 18.90
C PRO A 67 16.87 7.76 17.54
N HIS A 68 17.09 6.44 17.48
CA HIS A 68 17.43 5.73 16.24
C HIS A 68 16.33 5.66 15.18
N THR A 69 15.08 6.04 15.51
CA THR A 69 13.96 6.11 14.56
C THR A 69 13.50 7.54 14.27
N CYS A 70 14.26 8.55 14.69
CA CYS A 70 13.91 9.96 14.51
C CYS A 70 13.59 10.34 13.06
N PHE A 71 14.33 9.82 12.07
CA PHE A 71 14.06 10.08 10.66
C PHE A 71 12.65 9.63 10.25
N ILE A 72 12.20 8.46 10.72
CA ILE A 72 10.84 7.96 10.47
C ILE A 72 9.80 8.85 11.14
N ALA A 73 10.12 9.36 12.33
CA ALA A 73 9.25 10.30 13.02
C ALA A 73 9.13 11.64 12.24
N GLU A 74 10.21 12.12 11.62
CA GLU A 74 10.16 13.29 10.73
C GLU A 74 9.31 13.05 9.48
N LEU A 75 9.36 11.86 8.87
CA LEU A 75 8.47 11.51 7.76
C LEU A 75 6.99 11.63 8.14
N ILE A 76 6.63 11.05 9.30
CA ILE A 76 5.27 11.12 9.84
C ILE A 76 4.88 12.57 10.12
N VAL A 77 5.75 13.34 10.77
CA VAL A 77 5.51 14.76 11.09
C VAL A 77 5.34 15.58 9.81
N ASN A 78 6.18 15.38 8.80
CA ASN A 78 6.08 16.08 7.52
C ASN A 78 4.73 15.80 6.84
N ALA A 79 4.28 14.54 6.87
CA ALA A 79 2.99 14.17 6.32
C ALA A 79 1.81 14.76 7.13
N LEU A 80 1.86 14.69 8.47
CA LEU A 80 0.80 15.20 9.35
C LEU A 80 0.70 16.73 9.35
N LYS A 81 1.81 17.46 9.15
CA LYS A 81 1.81 18.93 9.00
C LYS A 81 0.91 19.41 7.84
N LYS A 82 0.62 18.56 6.86
CA LYS A 82 -0.29 18.87 5.75
C LYS A 82 -1.76 18.63 6.09
N THR A 83 -2.05 17.98 7.21
CA THR A 83 -3.41 17.65 7.67
C THR A 83 -3.86 18.62 8.77
N ASP A 84 -5.16 18.68 9.04
CA ASP A 84 -5.72 19.42 10.19
C ASP A 84 -5.65 18.62 11.51
N LEU A 85 -4.94 17.49 11.54
CA LEU A 85 -4.83 16.65 12.74
C LEU A 85 -3.81 17.24 13.70
N HIS A 86 -4.20 17.38 14.97
CA HIS A 86 -3.24 17.70 16.03
C HIS A 86 -2.38 16.48 16.33
N PHE A 87 -1.07 16.69 16.44
CA PHE A 87 -0.12 15.65 16.80
C PHE A 87 0.95 16.17 17.75
N LYS A 88 1.55 15.24 18.49
CA LYS A 88 2.69 15.49 19.37
C LYS A 88 3.70 14.37 19.20
N ILE A 89 4.96 14.74 18.99
CA ILE A 89 6.07 13.81 18.91
C ILE A 89 6.78 13.70 20.27
N THR A 90 7.14 12.47 20.65
CA THR A 90 8.03 12.21 21.79
C THR A 90 9.13 11.25 21.36
N ILE A 91 10.38 11.73 21.39
CA ILE A 91 11.57 10.95 21.07
C ILE A 91 12.29 10.62 22.39
N LYS A 92 12.12 9.38 22.91
CA LYS A 92 12.74 8.93 24.17
C LYS A 92 12.93 7.40 24.18
N GLU A 93 13.98 6.94 24.86
CA GLU A 93 14.27 5.50 25.02
C GLU A 93 13.50 4.86 26.20
N THR A 94 13.01 5.67 27.14
CA THR A 94 12.39 5.19 28.38
C THR A 94 10.87 5.23 28.37
N GLU A 95 10.23 4.40 29.20
CA GLU A 95 8.77 4.37 29.37
C GLU A 95 8.20 5.75 29.73
N ILE A 96 7.14 6.13 29.03
CA ILE A 96 6.35 7.32 29.31
C ILE A 96 5.03 6.86 29.93
N LYS A 97 4.49 7.63 30.88
CA LYS A 97 3.13 7.39 31.36
C LYS A 97 2.16 7.67 30.21
N TYR A 98 1.56 6.62 29.67
CA TYR A 98 0.59 6.72 28.59
C TYR A 98 -0.76 7.23 29.11
N ASN A 99 -1.41 8.05 28.30
CA ASN A 99 -2.84 8.30 28.40
C ASN A 99 -3.58 7.24 27.57
N ASP A 100 -4.40 6.42 28.23
CA ASP A 100 -5.11 5.30 27.61
C ASP A 100 -6.19 5.72 26.60
N ASP A 101 -6.60 6.99 26.62
CA ASP A 101 -7.63 7.51 25.72
C ASP A 101 -7.06 8.15 24.45
N ASP A 102 -5.74 8.24 24.29
CA ASP A 102 -5.08 8.83 23.10
C ASP A 102 -4.75 7.76 22.04
N LEU A 103 -4.70 8.18 20.76
CA LEU A 103 -4.22 7.36 19.66
C LEU A 103 -2.70 7.55 19.51
N TYR A 104 -1.98 6.43 19.47
CA TYR A 104 -0.53 6.45 19.31
C TYR A 104 -0.10 5.90 17.95
N ILE A 105 0.98 6.44 17.40
CA ILE A 105 1.80 5.80 16.37
C ILE A 105 3.11 5.45 17.05
N VAL A 106 3.40 4.15 17.20
CA VAL A 106 4.59 3.67 17.89
C VAL A 106 5.56 3.13 16.85
N ILE A 107 6.70 3.83 16.70
CA ILE A 107 7.75 3.45 15.77
C ILE A 107 8.67 2.43 16.46
N CYS A 108 8.89 1.30 15.80
CA CYS A 108 9.64 0.16 16.31
C CYS A 108 9.17 -0.29 17.71
N PRO A 109 7.93 -0.83 17.84
CA PRO A 109 7.33 -1.19 19.14
C PRO A 109 8.17 -2.19 19.97
N GLN A 110 9.12 -2.88 19.34
CA GLN A 110 10.00 -3.87 19.95
C GLN A 110 10.85 -3.30 21.09
N TYR A 111 11.24 -2.02 20.99
CA TYR A 111 12.08 -1.33 21.97
C TYR A 111 11.34 -0.94 23.26
N TYR A 112 10.01 -0.91 23.25
CA TYR A 112 9.23 -0.51 24.42
C TYR A 112 8.86 -1.71 25.28
N LYS A 113 9.07 -1.62 26.59
CA LYS A 113 8.65 -2.66 27.54
C LYS A 113 7.13 -2.72 27.69
N LYS A 114 6.48 -1.56 27.79
CA LYS A 114 5.02 -1.39 27.80
C LYS A 114 4.59 -0.51 26.64
N LEU A 115 3.41 -0.79 26.10
CA LEU A 115 2.81 -0.02 25.01
C LEU A 115 1.50 0.61 25.46
N PRO A 116 1.10 1.73 24.85
CA PRO A 116 -0.21 2.33 25.07
C PRO A 116 -1.32 1.37 24.65
N LYS A 117 -2.53 1.64 25.14
CA LYS A 117 -3.68 0.77 24.95
C LYS A 117 -4.12 0.60 23.49
N THR A 118 -4.06 1.67 22.71
CA THR A 118 -4.47 1.73 21.30
C THR A 118 -3.39 2.45 20.49
N TYR A 119 -2.79 1.74 19.54
CA TYR A 119 -1.67 2.23 18.76
C TYR A 119 -1.60 1.59 17.38
N ILE A 120 -1.08 2.34 16.42
CA ILE A 120 -0.56 1.83 15.16
C ILE A 120 0.91 1.46 15.39
N ALA A 121 1.28 0.23 15.08
CA ALA A 121 2.66 -0.25 15.16
C ALA A 121 3.36 0.00 13.83
N PHE A 122 4.39 0.84 13.80
CA PHE A 122 5.30 0.93 12.66
C PHE A 122 6.47 -0.02 12.88
N GLN A 123 6.37 -1.19 12.25
CA GLN A 123 7.40 -2.21 12.30
C GLN A 123 8.55 -1.86 11.35
N LEU A 124 9.77 -1.92 11.86
CA LEU A 124 11.01 -1.64 11.13
C LEU A 124 12.06 -2.76 11.26
N GLU A 125 11.84 -3.75 12.13
CA GLU A 125 12.78 -4.87 12.27
C GLU A 125 12.61 -5.89 11.14
N GLN A 126 13.72 -6.42 10.64
CA GLN A 126 13.77 -7.34 9.51
C GLN A 126 13.46 -8.79 9.93
N THR A 127 12.65 -9.50 9.14
CA THR A 127 12.25 -10.90 9.40
C THR A 127 13.36 -11.92 9.19
N VAL A 128 14.49 -11.53 8.60
CA VAL A 128 15.68 -12.38 8.43
C VAL A 128 16.32 -12.79 9.77
N SER A 129 15.92 -12.17 10.88
CA SER A 129 16.39 -12.56 12.22
C SER A 129 15.23 -12.78 13.20
N ASP A 130 15.13 -14.02 13.70
CA ASP A 130 14.10 -14.41 14.68
C ASP A 130 14.20 -13.64 16.02
N ARG A 131 15.36 -13.02 16.30
CA ARG A 131 15.59 -12.25 17.53
C ARG A 131 14.54 -11.14 17.74
N TRP A 132 14.01 -10.60 16.64
CA TRP A 132 13.05 -9.50 16.67
C TRP A 132 11.59 -9.94 16.66
N PHE A 133 11.32 -11.21 16.35
CA PHE A 133 9.97 -11.77 16.20
C PHE A 133 9.64 -12.85 17.24
N THR A 134 10.27 -12.76 18.42
CA THR A 134 9.90 -13.60 19.57
C THR A 134 8.40 -13.50 19.90
N GLN A 135 7.84 -14.50 20.59
CA GLN A 135 6.42 -14.53 20.97
C GLN A 135 5.99 -13.24 21.69
N LYS A 136 6.84 -12.69 22.57
CA LYS A 136 6.58 -11.44 23.28
C LYS A 136 6.47 -10.24 22.33
N GLN A 137 7.32 -10.16 21.31
CA GLN A 137 7.27 -9.08 20.33
C GLN A 137 6.07 -9.24 19.38
N MET A 138 5.75 -10.48 18.99
CA MET A 138 4.55 -10.77 18.19
C MET A 138 3.25 -10.40 18.91
N VAL A 139 3.17 -10.59 20.23
CA VAL A 139 2.00 -10.15 21.01
C VAL A 139 1.78 -8.64 20.93
N LYS A 140 2.85 -7.84 20.83
CA LYS A 140 2.72 -6.39 20.62
C LYS A 140 2.08 -6.12 19.26
N LEU A 141 2.61 -6.69 18.19
CA LEU A 141 2.04 -6.50 16.85
C LEU A 141 0.56 -6.97 16.80
N LYS A 142 0.26 -8.15 17.37
CA LYS A 142 -1.11 -8.65 17.51
C LYS A 142 -2.04 -7.68 18.25
N ASN A 143 -1.57 -7.04 19.32
CA ASN A 143 -2.40 -6.16 20.12
C ASN A 143 -2.58 -4.74 19.54
N SER A 144 -1.87 -4.39 18.47
CA SER A 144 -1.97 -3.10 17.80
C SER A 144 -3.31 -2.91 17.07
N LEU A 145 -3.70 -1.67 16.81
CA LEU A 145 -4.82 -1.32 15.95
C LEU A 145 -4.54 -1.75 14.51
N LEU A 146 -3.36 -1.39 14.00
CA LEU A 146 -2.81 -1.73 12.69
C LEU A 146 -1.31 -1.92 12.81
N VAL A 147 -0.73 -2.72 11.92
CA VAL A 147 0.72 -2.84 11.72
C VAL A 147 1.05 -2.28 10.34
N VAL A 148 1.88 -1.25 10.31
CA VAL A 148 2.47 -0.72 9.08
C VAL A 148 3.93 -1.20 8.99
N ASP A 149 4.34 -1.64 7.82
CA ASP A 149 5.70 -2.17 7.57
C ASP A 149 6.25 -1.63 6.25
N TYR A 150 7.54 -1.38 6.21
CA TYR A 150 8.22 -0.81 5.06
C TYR A 150 8.63 -1.83 4.00
N SER A 151 8.59 -3.13 4.33
CA SER A 151 9.04 -4.21 3.45
C SER A 151 7.90 -5.17 3.09
N LEU A 152 7.70 -5.40 1.80
CA LEU A 152 6.76 -6.42 1.32
C LEU A 152 7.21 -7.84 1.72
N HIS A 153 8.52 -8.08 1.85
CA HIS A 153 9.05 -9.35 2.35
C HIS A 153 8.69 -9.58 3.82
N ASN A 154 8.79 -8.55 4.67
CA ASN A 154 8.31 -8.64 6.04
C ASN A 154 6.79 -8.89 6.09
N ILE A 155 6.03 -8.20 5.25
CA ILE A 155 4.57 -8.38 5.17
C ILE A 155 4.22 -9.81 4.81
N GLU A 156 4.87 -10.39 3.80
CA GLU A 156 4.68 -11.79 3.39
C GLU A 156 4.81 -12.75 4.58
N TYR A 157 5.92 -12.64 5.32
CA TYR A 157 6.16 -13.41 6.54
C TYR A 157 5.09 -13.17 7.61
N LEU A 158 4.68 -11.91 7.81
CA LEU A 158 3.70 -11.52 8.82
C LEU A 158 2.27 -11.96 8.47
N THR A 159 1.92 -12.14 7.19
CA THR A 159 0.57 -12.58 6.78
C THR A 159 0.22 -13.95 7.37
N SER A 160 1.22 -14.80 7.59
CA SER A 160 1.07 -16.12 8.22
C SER A 160 0.77 -16.05 9.73
N LYS A 161 0.98 -14.88 10.36
CA LYS A 161 0.94 -14.68 11.82
C LYS A 161 -0.07 -13.63 12.27
N LEU A 162 -0.43 -12.72 11.39
CA LEU A 162 -1.34 -11.60 11.62
C LEU A 162 -2.38 -11.58 10.50
N PRO A 163 -3.64 -11.23 10.79
CA PRO A 163 -4.65 -11.13 9.73
C PRO A 163 -4.25 -10.07 8.71
N PHE A 164 -4.45 -10.39 7.44
CA PHE A 164 -4.22 -9.47 6.32
C PHE A 164 -4.87 -8.09 6.50
N SER A 165 -6.06 -8.02 7.12
CA SER A 165 -6.76 -6.75 7.42
C SER A 165 -6.01 -5.81 8.39
N GLN A 166 -4.99 -6.29 9.11
CA GLN A 166 -4.19 -5.52 10.06
C GLN A 166 -2.88 -5.02 9.45
N LEU A 167 -2.39 -5.64 8.35
CA LEU A 167 -1.09 -5.39 7.74
C LEU A 167 -1.18 -4.34 6.63
N TYR A 168 -0.32 -3.33 6.67
CA TYR A 168 -0.30 -2.23 5.71
C TYR A 168 1.15 -2.00 5.25
N TYR A 169 1.34 -1.90 3.94
CA TYR A 169 2.60 -1.49 3.35
C TYR A 169 2.76 0.02 3.45
N LEU A 170 3.89 0.46 3.98
CA LEU A 170 4.28 1.85 4.16
C LEU A 170 5.77 2.02 3.83
N PRO A 171 6.14 2.15 2.54
CA PRO A 171 7.52 2.34 2.14
C PRO A 171 8.08 3.65 2.66
N ILE A 172 9.39 3.67 2.85
CA ILE A 172 10.15 4.88 3.17
C ILE A 172 10.48 5.60 1.86
N SER A 173 10.50 6.93 1.91
CA SER A 173 10.99 7.78 0.81
C SER A 173 11.74 8.97 1.41
N PRO A 174 12.59 9.68 0.64
CA PRO A 174 13.33 10.80 1.19
C PRO A 174 12.43 12.02 1.35
N ILE A 175 12.83 12.93 2.23
CA ILE A 175 12.21 14.23 2.44
C ILE A 175 13.27 15.33 2.39
N GLN A 176 12.83 16.55 2.14
CA GLN A 176 13.69 17.71 2.32
C GLN A 176 13.83 17.98 3.83
N LEU A 177 14.99 17.66 4.40
CA LEU A 177 15.34 18.05 5.76
C LEU A 177 15.83 19.50 5.80
N ASP A 178 15.60 20.17 6.93
CA ASP A 178 16.13 21.51 7.20
C ASP A 178 17.67 21.49 7.19
N ARG A 179 18.26 22.48 6.52
CA ARG A 179 19.70 22.53 6.27
C ARG A 179 20.34 23.77 6.86
N GLU A 180 21.51 23.56 7.45
CA GLU A 180 22.57 24.57 7.48
C GLU A 180 23.40 24.41 6.20
N SER A 181 23.81 25.51 5.58
CA SER A 181 24.69 25.44 4.42
C SER A 181 26.08 24.97 4.86
N HIS A 182 26.41 23.70 4.65
CA HIS A 182 27.78 23.22 4.79
C HIS A 182 28.46 23.17 3.43
N ARG A 183 29.61 23.84 3.30
CA ARG A 183 30.28 24.03 2.01
C ARG A 183 31.54 23.18 1.83
N GLU A 184 32.02 22.52 2.88
CA GLU A 184 33.28 21.78 2.83
C GLU A 184 33.11 20.35 3.36
N TYR A 185 33.68 19.39 2.64
CA TYR A 185 33.71 18.00 3.08
C TYR A 185 34.92 17.78 3.99
N GLU A 186 34.70 17.24 5.19
CA GLU A 186 35.76 16.95 6.15
C GLU A 186 36.38 15.57 5.93
N TYR A 187 35.65 14.62 5.35
CA TYR A 187 36.12 13.26 5.09
C TYR A 187 35.59 12.73 3.76
N ASP A 188 36.34 11.79 3.18
CA ASP A 188 36.00 11.17 1.91
C ASP A 188 34.85 10.18 2.08
N VAL A 189 34.89 9.40 3.17
CA VAL A 189 33.93 8.32 3.44
C VAL A 189 33.37 8.45 4.85
N LEU A 190 32.05 8.28 4.99
CA LEU A 190 31.36 8.08 6.26
C LEU A 190 30.79 6.67 6.34
N PHE A 191 31.07 5.99 7.45
CA PHE A 191 30.27 4.86 7.90
C PHE A 191 29.59 5.22 9.23
N TYR A 192 28.30 4.90 9.36
CA TYR A 192 27.59 5.02 10.63
C TYR A 192 26.66 3.83 10.89
N GLY A 193 26.64 3.39 12.15
CA GLY A 193 25.93 2.20 12.59
C GLY A 193 26.81 1.27 13.41
N ASP A 194 26.22 0.21 13.96
CA ASP A 194 26.91 -0.69 14.88
C ASP A 194 28.12 -1.39 14.25
N THR A 195 29.31 -1.12 14.78
CA THR A 195 30.58 -1.75 14.39
C THR A 195 30.90 -3.03 15.16
N ASN A 196 30.02 -3.51 16.05
CA ASN A 196 30.24 -4.71 16.86
C ASN A 196 29.96 -6.00 16.07
N ASN A 197 30.42 -6.06 14.82
CA ASN A 197 30.36 -7.24 13.98
C ASN A 197 31.61 -7.35 13.11
N GLN A 198 32.16 -8.56 13.01
CA GLN A 198 33.41 -8.84 12.29
C GLN A 198 33.38 -8.36 10.84
N ARG A 199 32.27 -8.56 10.11
CA ARG A 199 32.13 -8.16 8.71
C ARG A 199 32.36 -6.66 8.52
N ARG A 200 31.64 -5.84 9.29
CA ARG A 200 31.78 -4.37 9.20
C ARG A 200 33.18 -3.91 9.59
N GLN A 201 33.80 -4.55 10.58
CA GLN A 201 35.18 -4.25 10.97
C GLN A 201 36.18 -4.54 9.85
N GLU A 202 36.00 -5.63 9.10
CA GLU A 202 36.83 -5.96 7.93
C GLU A 202 36.70 -4.90 6.83
N TYR A 203 35.48 -4.52 6.45
CA TYR A 203 35.24 -3.43 5.49
C TYR A 203 35.92 -2.13 5.94
N ILE A 204 35.64 -1.70 7.17
CA ILE A 204 36.16 -0.44 7.69
C ILE A 204 37.69 -0.45 7.73
N LYS A 205 38.30 -1.57 8.16
CA LYS A 205 39.76 -1.72 8.19
C LYS A 205 40.37 -1.59 6.81
N GLU A 206 39.79 -2.23 5.80
CA GLU A 206 40.29 -2.15 4.43
C GLU A 206 40.09 -0.75 3.84
N LEU A 207 38.89 -0.17 3.97
CA LEU A 207 38.59 1.20 3.50
C LEU A 207 39.52 2.26 4.12
N SER A 208 39.87 2.10 5.41
CA SER A 208 40.77 3.01 6.13
C SER A 208 42.20 3.06 5.57
N LYS A 209 42.62 2.04 4.80
CA LYS A 209 43.93 2.04 4.13
C LYS A 209 43.97 2.97 2.92
N HIS A 210 42.81 3.29 2.36
CA HIS A 210 42.69 4.00 1.08
C HIS A 210 42.09 5.40 1.22
N PHE A 211 41.23 5.64 2.22
CA PHE A 211 40.43 6.87 2.29
C PHE A 211 40.44 7.49 3.69
N LYS A 212 40.23 8.80 3.77
CA LYS A 212 39.94 9.49 5.05
C LYS A 212 38.51 9.13 5.48
N ILE A 213 38.39 8.12 6.34
CA ILE A 213 37.10 7.61 6.82
C ILE A 213 36.72 8.18 8.19
N LYS A 214 35.45 8.54 8.35
CA LYS A 214 34.82 8.81 9.64
C LYS A 214 33.90 7.64 10.00
N ILE A 215 33.99 7.19 11.25
CA ILE A 215 33.16 6.13 11.82
C ILE A 215 32.33 6.74 12.94
N VAL A 216 31.01 6.56 12.89
CA VAL A 216 30.09 7.09 13.91
C VAL A 216 29.21 5.96 14.47
N ASN A 217 29.25 5.78 15.78
CA ASN A 217 28.39 4.87 16.53
C ASN A 217 27.44 5.68 17.41
N ASN A 218 26.19 5.24 17.53
CA ASN A 218 25.18 5.81 18.45
C ASN A 218 24.86 7.31 18.30
N ALA A 219 25.06 7.89 17.11
CA ALA A 219 24.58 9.23 16.79
C ALA A 219 23.27 9.17 16.02
N PHE A 220 22.33 10.06 16.32
CA PHE A 220 20.99 10.04 15.74
C PHE A 220 20.45 11.46 15.48
N GLY A 221 19.53 11.59 14.52
CA GLY A 221 18.90 12.86 14.16
C GLY A 221 19.92 13.89 13.71
N ASN A 222 19.80 15.13 14.20
CA ASN A 222 20.67 16.24 13.82
C ASN A 222 22.17 15.92 13.97
N GLU A 223 22.55 15.10 14.96
CA GLU A 223 23.94 14.72 15.17
C GLU A 223 24.50 13.93 13.97
N ILE A 224 23.81 12.85 13.57
CA ILE A 224 24.27 12.06 12.42
C ILE A 224 24.05 12.79 11.09
N TRP A 225 22.98 13.58 10.97
CA TRP A 225 22.73 14.37 9.76
C TRP A 225 23.81 15.41 9.51
N HIS A 226 24.38 16.00 10.57
CA HIS A 226 25.53 16.89 10.46
C HIS A 226 26.77 16.15 9.91
N GLU A 227 27.05 14.96 10.43
CA GLU A 227 28.17 14.15 9.96
C GLU A 227 27.93 13.62 8.53
N ILE A 228 26.70 13.28 8.14
CA ILE A 228 26.37 12.89 6.75
C ILE A 228 26.74 14.03 5.78
N ARG A 229 26.43 15.28 6.12
CA ARG A 229 26.68 16.46 5.27
C ARG A 229 28.17 16.81 5.11
N LYS A 230 29.00 16.41 6.07
CA LYS A 230 30.47 16.55 6.04
C LYS A 230 31.17 15.49 5.20
N SER A 231 30.48 14.42 4.82
CA SER A 231 31.02 13.35 3.99
C SER A 231 30.86 13.64 2.51
N LYS A 232 31.85 13.27 1.69
CA LYS A 232 31.63 13.16 0.24
C LYS A 232 30.71 11.99 -0.05
N ILE A 233 31.06 10.82 0.49
CA ILE A 233 30.38 9.54 0.23
C ILE A 233 30.00 8.90 1.57
N VAL A 234 28.76 8.42 1.68
CA VAL A 234 28.35 7.52 2.76
C VAL A 234 28.40 6.08 2.24
N VAL A 235 29.00 5.17 2.99
CA VAL A 235 28.95 3.74 2.69
C VAL A 235 27.87 3.04 3.50
N ASN A 236 27.04 2.25 2.83
CA ASN A 236 26.04 1.40 3.47
C ASN A 236 26.50 -0.06 3.40
N ILE A 237 26.85 -0.62 4.57
CA ILE A 237 27.34 -1.99 4.73
C ILE A 237 26.37 -2.73 5.65
N HIS A 238 25.83 -3.84 5.18
CA HIS A 238 24.84 -4.61 5.92
C HIS A 238 25.44 -5.28 7.15
N TYR A 239 24.62 -5.47 8.19
CA TYR A 239 25.02 -6.22 9.38
C TYR A 239 25.01 -7.73 9.10
N TYR A 240 24.05 -8.19 8.27
CA TYR A 240 23.89 -9.57 7.82
C TYR A 240 24.13 -9.66 6.31
N GLU A 241 24.59 -10.80 5.83
CA GLU A 241 24.86 -11.01 4.40
C GLU A 241 23.58 -11.11 3.58
N ASP A 242 22.53 -11.70 4.14
CA ASP A 242 21.20 -11.87 3.56
C ASP A 242 20.21 -10.77 3.99
N ALA A 243 20.72 -9.62 4.43
CA ALA A 243 19.88 -8.52 4.91
C ALA A 243 18.93 -7.99 3.81
N LEU A 244 17.78 -7.47 4.26
CA LEU A 244 16.95 -6.60 3.44
C LEU A 244 17.63 -5.25 3.28
N LEU A 245 17.32 -4.55 2.18
CA LEU A 245 17.88 -3.24 1.92
C LEU A 245 17.52 -2.29 3.07
N GLU A 246 18.53 -1.63 3.63
CA GLU A 246 18.38 -0.69 4.75
C GLU A 246 17.83 0.65 4.24
N THR A 247 16.65 0.63 3.60
CA THR A 247 16.00 1.78 2.97
C THR A 247 15.82 2.94 3.94
N THR A 248 15.61 2.67 5.23
CA THR A 248 15.61 3.71 6.28
C THR A 248 16.91 4.54 6.28
N ARG A 249 18.08 3.90 6.25
CA ARG A 249 19.40 4.56 6.20
C ARG A 249 19.63 5.25 4.86
N LEU A 250 19.30 4.56 3.76
CA LEU A 250 19.49 5.10 2.41
C LEU A 250 18.69 6.38 2.20
N TYR A 251 17.40 6.38 2.55
CA TYR A 251 16.56 7.55 2.42
C TYR A 251 16.90 8.65 3.43
N GLU A 252 17.43 8.34 4.61
CA GLU A 252 17.99 9.33 5.54
C GLU A 252 19.22 10.05 4.93
N CYS A 253 20.11 9.30 4.29
CA CYS A 253 21.27 9.85 3.58
C CYS A 253 20.84 10.71 2.39
N LEU A 254 19.94 10.18 1.56
CA LEU A 254 19.40 10.92 0.42
C LEU A 254 18.73 12.21 0.89
N SER A 255 17.93 12.20 1.96
CA SER A 255 17.29 13.40 2.52
C SER A 255 18.28 14.49 2.95
N ASN A 256 19.52 14.11 3.24
CA ASN A 256 20.65 15.01 3.51
C ASN A 256 21.49 15.35 2.27
N HIS A 257 21.03 14.97 1.09
CA HIS A 257 21.67 15.14 -0.21
C HIS A 257 23.03 14.46 -0.29
N ALA A 258 23.25 13.40 0.49
CA ALA A 258 24.49 12.65 0.47
C ALA A 258 24.50 11.63 -0.68
N PHE A 259 25.67 11.45 -1.28
CA PHE A 259 25.89 10.38 -2.24
C PHE A 259 26.23 9.10 -1.48
N VAL A 260 25.59 7.99 -1.87
CA VAL A 260 25.68 6.71 -1.15
C VAL A 260 26.23 5.64 -2.07
N ILE A 261 27.16 4.85 -1.54
CA ILE A 261 27.58 3.58 -2.11
C ILE A 261 27.11 2.47 -1.16
N SER A 262 26.22 1.60 -1.63
CA SER A 262 25.58 0.57 -0.82
C SER A 262 25.92 -0.82 -1.32
N GLU A 263 26.02 -1.79 -0.43
CA GLU A 263 25.80 -3.18 -0.81
C GLU A 263 24.38 -3.36 -1.38
N LYS A 264 24.22 -4.30 -2.32
CA LYS A 264 22.92 -4.87 -2.69
C LYS A 264 22.36 -5.66 -1.49
N SER A 265 21.10 -6.06 -1.59
CA SER A 265 20.37 -6.82 -0.57
C SER A 265 19.68 -8.05 -1.15
N ALA A 266 19.15 -8.91 -0.28
CA ALA A 266 18.37 -10.08 -0.69
C ALA A 266 17.09 -9.71 -1.47
N ASP A 267 16.53 -8.53 -1.21
CA ASP A 267 15.32 -7.99 -1.84
C ASP A 267 15.61 -6.91 -2.89
N PHE A 268 16.84 -6.83 -3.43
CA PHE A 268 17.26 -5.77 -4.35
C PHE A 268 16.38 -5.61 -5.60
N ASN A 269 15.76 -6.70 -6.06
CA ASN A 269 14.81 -6.67 -7.19
C ASN A 269 13.59 -5.77 -6.93
N GLN A 270 13.28 -5.44 -5.67
CA GLN A 270 12.19 -4.54 -5.27
C GLN A 270 12.61 -3.07 -5.22
N HIS A 271 13.91 -2.77 -5.34
CA HIS A 271 14.49 -1.43 -5.12
C HIS A 271 15.29 -0.92 -6.32
N THR A 272 14.96 -1.41 -7.52
CA THR A 272 15.66 -1.06 -8.77
C THR A 272 15.50 0.42 -9.14
N ASP A 273 14.49 1.09 -8.58
CA ASP A 273 14.27 2.53 -8.69
C ASP A 273 15.41 3.37 -8.07
N LEU A 274 16.17 2.79 -7.13
CA LEU A 274 17.29 3.47 -6.47
C LEU A 274 18.59 3.49 -7.28
N ILE A 275 18.72 2.69 -8.35
CA ILE A 275 19.97 2.52 -9.13
C ILE A 275 20.46 3.86 -9.72
N ASN A 276 19.56 4.80 -9.99
CA ASN A 276 19.92 6.11 -10.53
C ASN A 276 20.41 7.12 -9.48
N LEU A 277 20.19 6.81 -8.19
CA LEU A 277 20.45 7.69 -7.05
C LEU A 277 21.59 7.17 -6.16
N ILE A 278 21.76 5.85 -6.10
CA ILE A 278 22.69 5.15 -5.22
C ILE A 278 23.51 4.22 -6.10
N ASP A 279 24.82 4.18 -5.86
CA ASP A 279 25.67 3.20 -6.52
C ASP A 279 25.73 1.92 -5.69
N PHE A 280 25.62 0.78 -6.35
CA PHE A 280 25.47 -0.52 -5.70
C PHE A 280 26.65 -1.44 -5.98
N VAL A 281 27.12 -2.10 -4.93
CA VAL A 281 28.14 -3.15 -5.00
C VAL A 281 27.56 -4.50 -4.58
N ASP A 282 28.16 -5.58 -5.06
CA ASP A 282 27.80 -6.93 -4.67
C ASP A 282 28.11 -7.18 -3.20
N VAL A 283 27.25 -7.98 -2.56
CA VAL A 283 27.37 -8.30 -1.15
C VAL A 283 28.70 -9.00 -0.89
N GLY A 284 29.50 -8.49 0.05
CA GLY A 284 30.78 -9.07 0.44
C GLY A 284 31.97 -8.59 -0.41
N ASP A 285 31.75 -7.81 -1.46
CA ASP A 285 32.82 -7.32 -2.34
C ASP A 285 33.42 -5.98 -1.86
N ILE A 286 34.34 -6.08 -0.90
CA ILE A 286 35.10 -4.94 -0.35
C ILE A 286 35.90 -4.23 -1.47
N ASN A 287 36.47 -4.99 -2.42
CA ASN A 287 37.33 -4.43 -3.47
C ASN A 287 36.52 -3.62 -4.49
N GLN A 288 35.32 -4.09 -4.83
CA GLN A 288 34.40 -3.33 -5.67
C GLN A 288 33.99 -2.04 -4.96
N MET A 289 33.70 -2.07 -3.65
CA MET A 289 33.41 -0.85 -2.88
C MET A 289 34.58 0.14 -2.92
N ILE A 290 35.83 -0.31 -2.69
CA ILE A 290 37.04 0.53 -2.82
C ILE A 290 37.15 1.14 -4.22
N THR A 291 36.89 0.33 -5.25
CA THR A 291 36.97 0.75 -6.66
C THR A 291 35.94 1.83 -6.97
N ARG A 292 34.69 1.66 -6.52
CA ARG A 292 33.61 2.64 -6.74
C ARG A 292 33.85 3.92 -5.95
N ILE A 293 34.32 3.85 -4.71
CA ILE A 293 34.71 5.05 -3.93
C ILE A 293 35.82 5.80 -4.67
N SER A 294 36.90 5.12 -5.06
CA SER A 294 38.03 5.72 -5.79
C SER A 294 37.60 6.36 -7.10
N TYR A 295 36.67 5.73 -7.83
CA TYR A 295 36.12 6.27 -9.07
C TYR A 295 35.49 7.65 -8.85
N TYR A 296 34.58 7.80 -7.89
CA TYR A 296 33.93 9.11 -7.67
C TYR A 296 34.84 10.16 -7.05
N LEU A 297 35.78 9.77 -6.18
CA LEU A 297 36.75 10.70 -5.63
C LEU A 297 37.71 11.27 -6.69
N ASN A 298 38.03 10.47 -7.72
CA ASN A 298 38.91 10.87 -8.82
C ASN A 298 38.16 11.49 -10.03
N ASN A 299 36.85 11.28 -10.14
CA ASN A 299 36.01 11.81 -11.22
C ASN A 299 34.97 12.80 -10.68
N ILE A 300 35.43 14.01 -10.33
CA ILE A 300 34.59 14.99 -9.63
C ILE A 300 33.31 15.37 -10.42
N ASN A 301 33.38 15.39 -11.75
CA ASN A 301 32.22 15.67 -12.60
C ASN A 301 31.13 14.61 -12.42
N GLU A 302 31.49 13.33 -12.31
CA GLU A 302 30.54 12.23 -12.13
C GLU A 302 29.91 12.27 -10.73
N PHE A 303 30.72 12.60 -9.72
CA PHE A 303 30.24 12.83 -8.36
C PHE A 303 29.23 13.97 -8.28
N GLU A 304 29.55 15.13 -8.88
CA GLU A 304 28.65 16.30 -8.91
C GLU A 304 27.37 16.02 -9.72
N GLN A 305 27.47 15.25 -10.82
CA GLN A 305 26.28 14.81 -11.55
C GLN A 305 25.39 13.90 -10.70
N ALA A 306 25.96 12.94 -9.96
CA ALA A 306 25.20 12.09 -9.05
C ALA A 306 24.50 12.91 -7.94
N LYS A 307 25.22 13.85 -7.32
CA LYS A 307 24.66 14.79 -6.33
C LYS A 307 23.54 15.66 -6.90
N SER A 308 23.67 16.08 -8.16
CA SER A 308 22.65 16.83 -8.88
C SER A 308 21.38 15.99 -9.12
N ARG A 309 21.52 14.71 -9.52
CA ARG A 309 20.39 13.78 -9.66
C ARG A 309 19.64 13.60 -8.34
N ILE A 310 20.36 13.35 -7.24
CA ILE A 310 19.79 13.23 -5.89
C ILE A 310 19.04 14.50 -5.51
N SER A 311 19.65 15.66 -5.73
CA SER A 311 19.04 16.94 -5.36
C SER A 311 17.76 17.22 -6.14
N LYS A 312 17.74 16.93 -7.44
CA LYS A 312 16.53 17.04 -8.27
C LYS A 312 15.43 16.09 -7.79
N TYR A 313 15.77 14.84 -7.47
CA TYR A 313 14.82 13.84 -6.99
C TYR A 313 14.10 14.30 -5.71
N ILE A 314 14.86 14.83 -4.73
CA ILE A 314 14.28 15.31 -3.46
C ILE A 314 13.45 16.58 -3.66
N GLN A 315 13.88 17.47 -4.56
CA GLN A 315 13.16 18.71 -4.88
C GLN A 315 11.82 18.46 -5.58
N GLN A 316 11.66 17.34 -6.29
CA GLN A 316 10.37 16.96 -6.87
C GLN A 316 9.30 16.67 -5.80
N GLN A 317 9.70 16.41 -4.55
CA GLN A 317 8.81 16.11 -3.43
C GLN A 317 7.80 14.98 -3.72
N HIS A 318 8.13 14.08 -4.66
CA HIS A 318 7.39 12.86 -4.89
C HIS A 318 7.66 11.91 -3.73
N SER A 319 6.70 11.83 -2.80
CA SER A 319 6.82 11.02 -1.58
C SER A 319 5.83 9.86 -1.62
N PRO A 320 6.25 8.67 -2.11
CA PRO A 320 5.49 7.45 -1.92
C PRO A 320 5.07 7.24 -0.46
N PHE A 321 5.93 7.60 0.50
CA PHE A 321 5.60 7.56 1.92
C PHE A 321 4.28 8.28 2.22
N ASN A 322 4.06 9.48 1.69
CA ASN A 322 2.85 10.25 1.95
C ASN A 322 1.60 9.53 1.42
N TYR A 323 1.65 8.95 0.21
CA TYR A 323 0.51 8.19 -0.32
C TYR A 323 0.14 7.04 0.62
N TYR A 324 1.11 6.22 1.01
CA TYR A 324 0.86 5.06 1.85
C TYR A 324 0.50 5.45 3.29
N PHE A 325 1.07 6.53 3.82
CA PHE A 325 0.73 7.02 5.15
C PHE A 325 -0.68 7.59 5.18
N TYR A 326 -1.07 8.39 4.19
CA TYR A 326 -2.43 8.87 4.06
C TYR A 326 -3.41 7.73 3.76
N ARG A 327 -2.99 6.66 3.07
CA ARG A 327 -3.80 5.44 2.88
C ARG A 327 -4.10 4.76 4.22
N VAL A 328 -3.20 4.83 5.20
CA VAL A 328 -3.45 4.38 6.59
C VAL A 328 -4.38 5.34 7.33
N LEU A 329 -4.20 6.65 7.21
CA LEU A 329 -5.09 7.62 7.87
C LEU A 329 -6.51 7.54 7.31
N LEU A 330 -6.67 7.42 6.00
CA LEU A 330 -7.94 7.28 5.31
C LEU A 330 -8.63 5.96 5.69
N SER A 331 -7.87 4.86 5.83
CA SER A 331 -8.44 3.56 6.21
C SER A 331 -9.08 3.56 7.60
N LEU A 332 -8.69 4.53 8.43
CA LEU A 332 -9.15 4.78 9.78
C LEU A 332 -10.11 5.99 9.88
N ASP A 333 -10.58 6.55 8.76
CA ASP A 333 -11.40 7.78 8.69
C ASP A 333 -10.79 9.00 9.44
N LEU A 334 -9.47 9.14 9.43
CA LEU A 334 -8.78 10.27 10.05
C LEU A 334 -8.62 11.46 9.10
N ILE A 335 -8.73 11.22 7.80
CA ILE A 335 -8.74 12.21 6.73
C ILE A 335 -9.88 11.87 5.75
N SER A 336 -10.33 12.86 4.98
CA SER A 336 -11.33 12.65 3.92
C SER A 336 -10.69 12.07 2.64
N PHE A 337 -11.53 11.48 1.78
CA PHE A 337 -11.13 11.09 0.43
C PHE A 337 -10.58 12.28 -0.39
N ASP A 338 -11.23 13.45 -0.35
CA ASP A 338 -10.79 14.62 -1.12
C ASP A 338 -9.38 15.06 -0.72
N PHE A 339 -9.14 15.22 0.59
CA PHE A 339 -7.78 15.47 1.11
C PHE A 339 -6.77 14.43 0.60
N PHE A 340 -7.11 13.15 0.65
CA PHE A 340 -6.23 12.08 0.18
C PHE A 340 -5.89 12.25 -1.30
N TYR A 341 -6.90 12.43 -2.16
CA TYR A 341 -6.74 12.57 -3.60
C TYR A 341 -5.92 13.83 -3.97
N GLU A 342 -6.28 14.99 -3.43
CA GLU A 342 -5.61 16.26 -3.73
C GLU A 342 -4.12 16.25 -3.37
N ASN A 343 -3.75 15.52 -2.30
CA ASN A 343 -2.36 15.42 -1.86
C ASN A 343 -1.57 14.27 -2.51
N THR A 344 -2.19 13.44 -3.34
CA THR A 344 -1.52 12.23 -3.86
C THR A 344 -1.67 11.97 -5.36
N HIS A 345 -2.67 12.53 -6.05
CA HIS A 345 -2.91 12.25 -7.47
C HIS A 345 -1.70 12.54 -8.37
N LYS A 346 -0.88 13.55 -8.04
CA LYS A 346 0.32 13.94 -8.80
C LYS A 346 1.50 12.99 -8.61
N LEU A 347 1.46 12.08 -7.64
CA LEU A 347 2.52 11.10 -7.42
C LEU A 347 2.66 10.15 -8.61
N TRP A 348 1.53 9.82 -9.23
CA TRP A 348 1.47 8.79 -10.25
C TRP A 348 1.65 9.37 -11.65
N GLN A 349 2.46 8.69 -12.46
CA GLN A 349 2.64 8.95 -13.89
C GLN A 349 2.34 7.65 -14.66
N PRO A 350 1.08 7.24 -14.70
CA PRO A 350 0.66 6.02 -15.40
C PRO A 350 1.02 6.11 -16.88
N GLN A 351 1.53 5.01 -17.43
CA GLN A 351 1.98 4.94 -18.83
C GLN A 351 0.84 4.57 -19.80
N SER A 352 -0.33 4.21 -19.28
CA SER A 352 -1.50 3.80 -20.06
C SER A 352 -2.80 4.17 -19.36
N ASN A 353 -3.90 4.12 -20.12
CA ASN A 353 -5.28 4.25 -19.61
C ASN A 353 -5.88 2.90 -19.22
N PHE A 354 -5.06 1.85 -19.12
CA PHE A 354 -5.50 0.53 -18.67
C PHE A 354 -4.82 0.19 -17.36
N TRP A 355 -5.59 0.26 -16.27
CA TRP A 355 -5.10 0.11 -14.92
C TRP A 355 -5.54 -1.22 -14.34
N SER A 356 -4.68 -1.83 -13.52
CA SER A 356 -5.10 -2.89 -12.61
C SER A 356 -5.24 -2.36 -11.19
N LEU A 357 -6.21 -2.90 -10.47
CA LEU A 357 -6.45 -2.62 -9.06
C LEU A 357 -6.02 -3.84 -8.24
N GLY A 358 -5.01 -3.64 -7.39
CA GLY A 358 -4.55 -4.68 -6.46
C GLY A 358 -3.97 -4.05 -5.19
N LEU A 359 -3.91 -4.84 -4.11
CA LEU A 359 -3.27 -4.40 -2.87
C LEU A 359 -1.79 -4.82 -2.89
N PRO A 360 -0.84 -3.90 -2.67
CA PRO A 360 0.59 -4.25 -2.61
C PRO A 360 0.90 -5.34 -1.58
N GLU A 361 0.12 -5.40 -0.50
CA GLU A 361 0.25 -6.39 0.56
C GLU A 361 -0.15 -7.81 0.13
N SER A 362 -0.92 -7.96 -0.95
CA SER A 362 -1.39 -9.25 -1.47
C SER A 362 -0.34 -9.87 -2.39
N ILE A 363 0.78 -10.32 -1.81
CA ILE A 363 1.97 -10.80 -2.53
C ILE A 363 1.64 -11.92 -3.53
N GLU A 364 0.88 -12.93 -3.09
CA GLU A 364 0.46 -14.04 -3.96
C GLU A 364 -0.40 -13.57 -5.14
N ARG A 365 -1.35 -12.66 -4.89
CA ARG A 365 -2.19 -12.07 -5.96
C ARG A 365 -1.36 -11.30 -6.97
N LYS A 366 -0.41 -10.49 -6.48
CA LYS A 366 0.51 -9.74 -7.33
C LYS A 366 1.38 -10.66 -8.19
N GLN A 367 1.93 -11.73 -7.62
CA GLN A 367 2.74 -12.72 -8.36
C GLN A 367 1.92 -13.41 -9.44
N GLU A 368 0.68 -13.80 -9.15
CA GLU A 368 -0.21 -14.39 -10.14
C GLU A 368 -0.64 -13.38 -11.21
N PHE A 369 -0.84 -12.12 -10.86
CA PHE A 369 -1.14 -11.06 -11.83
C PHE A 369 0.04 -10.75 -12.76
N CYS A 370 1.28 -10.86 -12.29
CA CYS A 370 2.47 -10.68 -13.15
C CYS A 370 2.47 -11.64 -14.35
N LYS A 371 1.88 -12.83 -14.23
CA LYS A 371 1.73 -13.78 -15.36
C LYS A 371 0.77 -13.25 -16.43
N GLU A 372 -0.21 -12.42 -16.05
CA GLU A 372 -1.11 -11.78 -17.01
C GLU A 372 -0.42 -10.63 -17.76
N LEU A 373 0.56 -9.96 -17.12
CA LEU A 373 1.37 -8.93 -17.78
C LEU A 373 2.23 -9.48 -18.93
N GLU A 374 2.51 -10.78 -18.95
CA GLU A 374 3.17 -11.44 -20.09
C GLU A 374 2.24 -11.48 -21.32
N LYS A 375 0.92 -11.53 -21.11
CA LYS A 375 -0.09 -11.50 -22.19
C LYS A 375 -0.39 -10.08 -22.65
N TYR A 376 -0.28 -9.10 -21.75
CA TYR A 376 -0.48 -7.69 -22.04
C TYR A 376 0.29 -6.80 -21.06
N SER A 377 1.43 -6.26 -21.49
CA SER A 377 2.38 -5.55 -20.63
C SER A 377 2.05 -4.08 -20.38
N GLU A 378 1.07 -3.53 -21.11
CA GLU A 378 0.70 -2.11 -21.04
C GLU A 378 -0.24 -1.81 -19.85
N ILE A 379 -0.51 -2.77 -18.95
CA ILE A 379 -1.35 -2.52 -17.76
C ILE A 379 -0.55 -1.81 -16.68
N TRP A 380 -1.06 -0.70 -16.17
CA TRP A 380 -0.47 0.02 -15.06
C TRP A 380 -1.06 -0.43 -13.71
N CYS A 381 -0.23 -0.91 -12.78
CA CYS A 381 -0.69 -1.44 -11.50
C CYS A 381 -0.91 -0.32 -10.45
N PHE A 382 -2.16 -0.02 -10.14
CA PHE A 382 -2.51 0.95 -9.10
C PHE A 382 -2.48 0.31 -7.70
N PRO A 383 -1.75 0.89 -6.72
CA PRO A 383 -1.74 0.40 -5.35
C PRO A 383 -3.05 0.75 -4.63
N GLY A 384 -4.03 -0.16 -4.66
CA GLY A 384 -5.39 0.06 -4.19
C GLY A 384 -5.52 0.59 -2.76
N ILE A 385 -6.52 1.43 -2.51
CA ILE A 385 -6.82 2.08 -1.23
C ILE A 385 -7.35 1.04 -0.22
N ARG A 386 -6.91 1.19 1.04
CA ARG A 386 -7.31 0.32 2.15
C ARG A 386 -8.38 0.98 2.99
N HIS A 387 -9.20 0.15 3.62
CA HIS A 387 -10.15 0.59 4.64
C HIS A 387 -10.40 -0.51 5.67
N THR A 388 -10.75 -0.14 6.91
CA THR A 388 -11.16 -1.12 7.95
C THR A 388 -12.36 -1.98 7.52
N LYS A 389 -13.16 -1.48 6.58
CA LYS A 389 -14.19 -2.21 5.81
C LYS A 389 -13.71 -2.38 4.36
N PRO A 390 -13.25 -3.58 3.94
CA PRO A 390 -12.57 -3.77 2.65
C PRO A 390 -13.30 -3.25 1.42
N TRP A 391 -14.62 -3.45 1.33
CA TRP A 391 -15.44 -3.00 0.19
C TRP A 391 -15.46 -1.47 0.01
N ILE A 392 -15.29 -0.70 1.10
CA ILE A 392 -15.16 0.76 1.03
C ILE A 392 -13.79 1.14 0.46
N GLY A 393 -12.74 0.40 0.82
CA GLY A 393 -11.40 0.56 0.23
C GLY A 393 -11.41 0.30 -1.29
N CYS A 394 -12.12 -0.75 -1.71
CA CYS A 394 -12.37 -1.03 -3.12
C CYS A 394 -13.11 0.16 -3.79
N GLY A 395 -14.27 0.58 -3.27
CA GLY A 395 -15.02 1.71 -3.83
C GLY A 395 -14.22 3.02 -3.90
N MET A 396 -13.47 3.37 -2.86
CA MET A 396 -12.57 4.53 -2.87
C MET A 396 -11.47 4.39 -3.93
N SER A 397 -10.97 3.18 -4.19
CA SER A 397 -9.98 2.95 -5.24
C SER A 397 -10.56 3.25 -6.62
N TYR A 398 -11.76 2.75 -6.93
CA TYR A 398 -12.46 3.11 -8.17
C TYR A 398 -12.73 4.60 -8.26
N LYS A 399 -13.22 5.22 -7.17
CA LYS A 399 -13.44 6.67 -7.11
C LYS A 399 -12.15 7.45 -7.41
N TYR A 400 -11.00 7.01 -6.89
CA TYR A 400 -9.69 7.62 -7.16
C TYR A 400 -9.31 7.53 -8.63
N ILE A 401 -9.40 6.33 -9.22
CA ILE A 401 -9.03 6.09 -10.61
C ILE A 401 -9.94 6.88 -11.56
N ILE A 402 -11.25 6.87 -11.33
CA ILE A 402 -12.23 7.65 -12.12
C ILE A 402 -12.01 9.16 -11.94
N ARG A 403 -11.69 9.64 -10.73
CA ARG A 403 -11.38 11.06 -10.50
C ARG A 403 -10.14 11.47 -11.28
N TYR A 404 -9.10 10.64 -11.26
CA TYR A 404 -7.89 10.83 -12.05
C TYR A 404 -8.20 10.90 -13.55
N ALA A 405 -9.01 9.97 -14.07
CA ALA A 405 -9.41 9.95 -15.47
C ALA A 405 -10.17 11.24 -15.86
N LYS A 406 -11.10 11.68 -15.02
CA LYS A 406 -11.86 12.92 -15.23
C LYS A 406 -10.96 14.15 -15.23
N ASP A 407 -10.06 14.30 -14.25
CA ASP A 407 -9.18 15.47 -14.14
C ASP A 407 -8.18 15.55 -15.29
N ASN A 408 -7.78 14.40 -15.83
CA ASN A 408 -6.92 14.30 -17.01
C ASN A 408 -7.70 14.24 -18.34
N LYS A 409 -9.03 14.43 -18.30
CA LYS A 409 -9.92 14.45 -19.48
C LYS A 409 -9.80 13.22 -20.38
N LEU A 410 -9.60 12.05 -19.77
CA LEU A 410 -9.57 10.80 -20.51
C LEU A 410 -10.98 10.50 -21.08
N PRO A 411 -11.10 10.10 -22.36
CA PRO A 411 -12.40 9.76 -22.93
C PRO A 411 -12.97 8.48 -22.33
N ASN A 412 -12.09 7.56 -21.93
CA ASN A 412 -12.41 6.34 -21.22
C ASN A 412 -11.20 5.89 -20.37
N ILE A 413 -11.44 4.95 -19.46
CA ILE A 413 -10.40 4.28 -18.67
C ILE A 413 -10.78 2.81 -18.49
N THR A 414 -9.82 1.92 -18.71
CA THR A 414 -9.99 0.48 -18.48
C THR A 414 -9.46 0.12 -17.11
N ILE A 415 -10.23 -0.63 -16.32
CA ILE A 415 -9.86 -1.09 -14.99
C ILE A 415 -10.08 -2.59 -14.90
N CYS A 416 -9.08 -3.34 -14.46
CA CYS A 416 -9.23 -4.75 -14.07
C CYS A 416 -8.79 -5.01 -12.62
N GLU A 417 -9.32 -6.05 -11.99
CA GLU A 417 -8.83 -6.52 -10.68
C GLU A 417 -7.62 -7.46 -10.83
N ASP A 418 -6.81 -7.59 -9.79
CA ASP A 418 -5.60 -8.42 -9.78
C ASP A 418 -5.86 -9.95 -9.84
N ASP A 419 -7.11 -10.40 -9.75
CA ASP A 419 -7.53 -11.79 -10.00
C ASP A 419 -8.21 -12.01 -11.36
N VAL A 420 -8.02 -11.10 -12.32
CA VAL A 420 -8.42 -11.31 -13.71
C VAL A 420 -7.61 -12.43 -14.36
N LEU A 421 -8.28 -13.24 -15.18
CA LEU A 421 -7.69 -14.18 -16.12
C LEU A 421 -7.87 -13.65 -17.54
N LEU A 422 -6.77 -13.22 -18.17
CA LEU A 422 -6.81 -12.75 -19.55
C LEU A 422 -6.77 -13.94 -20.52
N PRO A 423 -7.58 -13.94 -21.60
CA PRO A 423 -7.60 -15.00 -22.60
C PRO A 423 -6.30 -15.01 -23.43
N GLN A 424 -6.08 -16.12 -24.14
CA GLN A 424 -5.09 -16.13 -25.23
C GLN A 424 -5.53 -15.17 -26.35
N GLY A 425 -4.55 -14.50 -26.95
CA GLY A 425 -4.78 -13.46 -27.96
C GLY A 425 -5.49 -12.22 -27.40
N PHE A 426 -5.35 -11.92 -26.11
CA PHE A 426 -6.06 -10.82 -25.46
C PHE A 426 -5.87 -9.48 -26.17
N LYS A 427 -4.66 -9.16 -26.65
CA LYS A 427 -4.37 -7.90 -27.34
C LYS A 427 -5.29 -7.67 -28.54
N GLU A 428 -5.38 -8.63 -29.45
CA GLU A 428 -6.23 -8.56 -30.65
C GLU A 428 -7.71 -8.43 -30.26
N LYS A 429 -8.19 -9.26 -29.33
CA LYS A 429 -9.57 -9.21 -28.85
C LYS A 429 -9.93 -7.88 -28.18
N PHE A 430 -8.99 -7.31 -27.44
CA PHE A 430 -9.17 -6.01 -26.79
C PHE A 430 -9.15 -4.87 -27.81
N GLU A 431 -8.33 -4.96 -28.85
CA GLU A 431 -8.34 -4.01 -29.98
C GLU A 431 -9.68 -4.06 -30.74
N ASP A 432 -10.22 -5.25 -31.03
CA ASP A 432 -11.54 -5.40 -31.66
C ASP A 432 -12.65 -4.72 -30.85
N ILE A 433 -12.66 -4.93 -29.53
CA ILE A 433 -13.63 -4.30 -28.62
C ILE A 433 -13.48 -2.78 -28.64
N ASN A 434 -12.27 -2.25 -28.53
CA ASN A 434 -12.06 -0.80 -28.57
C ASN A 434 -12.50 -0.21 -29.91
N GLN A 435 -12.19 -0.86 -31.04
CA GLN A 435 -12.67 -0.44 -32.36
C GLN A 435 -14.20 -0.43 -32.44
N PHE A 436 -14.86 -1.43 -31.86
CA PHE A 436 -16.32 -1.46 -31.79
C PHE A 436 -16.87 -0.29 -30.98
N LEU A 437 -16.32 -0.03 -29.78
CA LEU A 437 -16.74 1.06 -28.91
C LEU A 437 -16.48 2.45 -29.53
N ASP A 438 -15.40 2.61 -30.30
CA ASP A 438 -15.01 3.86 -30.96
C ASP A 438 -15.87 4.20 -32.19
N LYS A 439 -16.52 3.21 -32.82
CA LYS A 439 -17.47 3.47 -33.92
C LYS A 439 -18.66 4.34 -33.48
N ARG A 440 -18.95 4.42 -32.17
CA ARG A 440 -20.02 5.23 -31.56
C ARG A 440 -21.39 5.03 -32.22
N THR A 441 -21.64 3.82 -32.74
CA THR A 441 -22.95 3.43 -33.29
C THR A 441 -23.99 3.29 -32.19
N HIS A 442 -23.54 3.04 -30.96
CA HIS A 442 -24.38 2.90 -29.77
C HIS A 442 -23.83 3.80 -28.66
N GLN A 443 -24.73 4.39 -27.87
CA GLN A 443 -24.34 5.06 -26.63
C GLN A 443 -23.98 4.00 -25.59
N TRP A 444 -22.88 4.21 -24.87
CA TRP A 444 -22.45 3.32 -23.81
C TRP A 444 -21.79 4.12 -22.68
N ASP A 445 -21.98 3.62 -21.47
CA ASP A 445 -21.41 4.14 -20.24
C ASP A 445 -20.30 3.22 -19.73
N ILE A 446 -20.53 1.90 -19.82
CA ILE A 446 -19.62 0.86 -19.38
C ILE A 446 -19.53 -0.24 -20.44
N PHE A 447 -18.32 -0.66 -20.78
CA PHE A 447 -18.10 -2.01 -21.32
C PHE A 447 -17.75 -2.94 -20.15
N SER A 448 -18.50 -4.02 -19.98
CA SER A 448 -18.27 -5.04 -18.96
C SER A 448 -17.64 -6.27 -19.60
N GLY A 449 -16.38 -6.54 -19.27
CA GLY A 449 -15.64 -7.70 -19.79
C GLY A 449 -16.08 -9.02 -19.16
N HIS A 450 -16.78 -8.96 -18.02
CA HIS A 450 -17.32 -10.12 -17.30
C HIS A 450 -18.46 -9.68 -16.38
N VAL A 451 -19.68 -10.17 -16.64
CA VAL A 451 -20.86 -9.86 -15.80
C VAL A 451 -21.02 -10.95 -14.74
N THR A 452 -20.95 -10.55 -13.46
CA THR A 452 -21.02 -11.48 -12.33
C THR A 452 -22.46 -11.84 -11.95
N ASP A 453 -23.33 -10.85 -11.72
CA ASP A 453 -24.68 -11.06 -11.19
C ASP A 453 -25.68 -10.13 -11.89
N LEU A 454 -26.27 -10.60 -12.99
CA LEU A 454 -27.17 -9.80 -13.81
C LEU A 454 -28.58 -9.74 -13.23
N ASP A 455 -29.03 -8.55 -12.85
CA ASP A 455 -30.38 -8.29 -12.35
C ASP A 455 -31.50 -8.74 -13.31
N ASP A 456 -32.60 -9.28 -12.76
CA ASP A 456 -33.78 -9.78 -13.49
C ASP A 456 -34.53 -8.72 -14.30
N SER A 457 -34.38 -7.45 -13.94
CA SER A 457 -34.94 -6.32 -14.69
C SER A 457 -34.07 -5.84 -15.85
N SER A 458 -32.86 -6.38 -16.05
CA SER A 458 -32.00 -5.95 -17.16
C SER A 458 -32.63 -6.29 -18.50
N ALA A 459 -32.77 -5.30 -19.38
CA ALA A 459 -32.99 -5.56 -20.80
C ALA A 459 -31.71 -6.16 -21.40
N ILE A 460 -31.86 -7.05 -22.38
CA ILE A 460 -30.77 -7.76 -23.06
C ILE A 460 -31.04 -7.72 -24.56
N GLU A 461 -30.12 -7.14 -25.33
CA GLU A 461 -30.28 -7.01 -26.78
C GLU A 461 -28.94 -7.28 -27.51
N PRO A 462 -28.86 -8.25 -28.43
CA PRO A 462 -27.73 -8.36 -29.35
C PRO A 462 -27.68 -7.17 -30.29
N ILE A 463 -26.54 -6.49 -30.36
CA ILE A 463 -26.39 -5.25 -31.14
C ILE A 463 -25.43 -5.38 -32.32
N ASP A 464 -24.44 -6.28 -32.24
CA ASP A 464 -23.49 -6.52 -33.33
C ASP A 464 -22.79 -7.88 -33.16
N LYS A 465 -22.02 -8.30 -34.17
CA LYS A 465 -21.22 -9.51 -34.12
C LYS A 465 -20.00 -9.40 -35.01
N ASP A 466 -18.86 -9.87 -34.50
CA ASP A 466 -17.63 -10.09 -35.27
C ASP A 466 -17.17 -11.56 -35.20
N SER A 467 -15.93 -11.83 -35.60
CA SER A 467 -15.34 -13.18 -35.57
C SER A 467 -15.14 -13.73 -34.17
N ASN A 468 -14.94 -12.87 -33.18
CA ASN A 468 -14.61 -13.21 -31.81
C ASN A 468 -15.83 -13.14 -30.87
N PHE A 469 -16.73 -12.19 -31.10
CA PHE A 469 -17.74 -11.78 -30.13
C PHE A 469 -19.11 -11.52 -30.76
N THR A 470 -20.16 -11.85 -30.02
CA THR A 470 -21.47 -11.22 -30.16
C THR A 470 -21.58 -10.12 -29.12
N TYR A 471 -21.78 -8.88 -29.55
CA TYR A 471 -21.93 -7.71 -28.69
C TYR A 471 -23.37 -7.57 -28.22
N ILE A 472 -23.54 -7.28 -26.93
CA ILE A 472 -24.84 -7.26 -26.27
C ILE A 472 -24.97 -6.00 -25.45
N ALA A 473 -26.05 -5.26 -25.67
CA ALA A 473 -26.48 -4.17 -24.82
C ALA A 473 -27.24 -4.70 -23.59
N LEU A 474 -26.90 -4.16 -22.42
CA LEU A 474 -27.58 -4.41 -21.15
C LEU A 474 -27.93 -3.08 -20.48
N THR A 475 -29.01 -3.07 -19.69
CA THR A 475 -29.39 -1.89 -18.88
C THR A 475 -28.91 -1.96 -17.44
N LYS A 476 -28.28 -3.07 -17.04
CA LYS A 476 -27.70 -3.31 -15.70
C LYS A 476 -26.42 -4.14 -15.83
N THR A 477 -25.50 -3.97 -14.88
CA THR A 477 -24.34 -4.86 -14.72
C THR A 477 -23.83 -4.82 -13.29
N THR A 478 -23.19 -5.90 -12.88
CA THR A 478 -22.43 -6.01 -11.63
C THR A 478 -21.16 -6.80 -11.85
N GLY A 479 -20.19 -6.60 -10.96
CA GLY A 479 -18.85 -7.13 -11.09
C GLY A 479 -17.86 -6.05 -11.50
N MET A 480 -16.70 -6.06 -10.84
CA MET A 480 -15.66 -5.05 -11.00
C MET A 480 -14.41 -5.60 -11.70
N LEU A 481 -14.41 -6.90 -12.02
CA LEU A 481 -13.26 -7.67 -12.51
C LEU A 481 -12.56 -7.03 -13.71
N PHE A 482 -13.32 -6.59 -14.71
CA PHE A 482 -12.81 -5.92 -15.89
C PHE A 482 -13.89 -5.06 -16.50
N ASN A 483 -13.66 -3.75 -16.53
CA ASN A 483 -14.59 -2.78 -17.09
C ASN A 483 -13.83 -1.68 -17.84
N ILE A 484 -14.42 -1.17 -18.93
CA ILE A 484 -14.03 0.10 -19.55
C ILE A 484 -15.11 1.11 -19.19
N TYR A 485 -14.72 2.22 -18.59
CA TYR A 485 -15.62 3.29 -18.18
C TYR A 485 -15.48 4.47 -19.14
N HIS A 486 -16.56 4.81 -19.84
CA HIS A 486 -16.63 6.00 -20.68
C HIS A 486 -16.80 7.26 -19.81
N HIS A 487 -16.33 8.41 -20.28
CA HIS A 487 -16.41 9.65 -19.51
C HIS A 487 -17.85 10.06 -19.12
N SER A 488 -18.88 9.54 -19.81
CA SER A 488 -20.29 9.79 -19.49
C SER A 488 -20.72 9.31 -18.10
N ILE A 489 -20.06 8.30 -17.53
CA ILE A 489 -20.40 7.78 -16.20
C ILE A 489 -19.54 8.32 -15.08
N TYR A 490 -18.48 9.07 -15.38
CA TYR A 490 -17.52 9.53 -14.37
C TYR A 490 -18.18 10.30 -13.24
N ASP A 491 -19.07 11.24 -13.57
CA ASP A 491 -19.74 12.08 -12.58
C ASP A 491 -20.60 11.25 -11.62
N TYR A 492 -21.33 10.28 -12.15
CA TYR A 492 -22.14 9.37 -11.34
C TYR A 492 -21.27 8.55 -10.37
N ILE A 493 -20.16 7.96 -10.83
CA ILE A 493 -19.27 7.20 -9.93
C ILE A 493 -18.64 8.10 -8.87
N LEU A 494 -18.33 9.35 -9.19
CA LEU A 494 -17.75 10.31 -8.24
C LEU A 494 -18.73 10.76 -7.14
N GLU A 495 -20.03 10.65 -7.38
CA GLU A 495 -21.08 10.87 -6.38
C GLU A 495 -21.20 9.73 -5.36
N TRP A 496 -20.54 8.59 -5.59
CA TRP A 496 -20.50 7.48 -4.63
C TRP A 496 -19.99 7.95 -3.27
N ASN A 497 -20.74 7.61 -2.22
CA ASN A 497 -20.50 8.12 -0.87
C ASN A 497 -19.94 7.02 0.03
N GLU A 498 -18.66 7.14 0.39
CA GLU A 498 -17.95 6.21 1.26
C GLU A 498 -18.50 6.16 2.70
N LYS A 499 -19.28 7.16 3.11
CA LYS A 499 -19.91 7.22 4.45
C LYS A 499 -21.22 6.46 4.53
N ASN A 500 -21.83 6.10 3.40
CA ASN A 500 -23.00 5.21 3.40
C ASN A 500 -22.51 3.76 3.63
N LEU A 501 -22.79 3.21 4.81
CA LEU A 501 -22.28 1.91 5.25
C LEU A 501 -23.18 0.73 4.87
N ASN A 502 -24.23 0.94 4.06
CA ASN A 502 -25.12 -0.12 3.62
C ASN A 502 -24.47 -0.93 2.48
N LEU A 503 -23.86 -2.07 2.82
CA LEU A 503 -23.16 -2.92 1.85
C LEU A 503 -24.06 -3.37 0.69
N ASP A 504 -25.33 -3.69 0.97
CA ASP A 504 -26.24 -4.30 -0.01
C ASP A 504 -26.55 -3.37 -1.18
N CYS A 505 -26.53 -2.05 -0.96
CA CYS A 505 -26.83 -1.05 -1.99
C CYS A 505 -25.66 -0.12 -2.31
N ASN A 506 -24.62 -0.07 -1.47
CA ASN A 506 -23.53 0.91 -1.61
C ASN A 506 -22.16 0.27 -1.87
N ALA A 507 -22.06 -1.06 -2.00
CA ALA A 507 -20.92 -1.63 -2.73
C ALA A 507 -20.82 -0.95 -4.12
N ILE A 508 -19.60 -0.70 -4.61
CA ILE A 508 -19.41 0.19 -5.77
C ILE A 508 -20.12 -0.32 -7.02
N ASP A 509 -20.12 -1.64 -7.25
CA ASP A 509 -20.88 -2.31 -8.31
C ASP A 509 -22.39 -2.13 -8.12
N ARG A 510 -22.91 -2.34 -6.90
CA ARG A 510 -24.34 -2.17 -6.58
C ARG A 510 -24.81 -0.72 -6.68
N TYR A 511 -23.94 0.23 -6.39
CA TYR A 511 -24.23 1.65 -6.60
C TYR A 511 -24.29 2.01 -8.09
N ILE A 512 -23.37 1.48 -8.90
CA ILE A 512 -23.38 1.64 -10.36
C ILE A 512 -24.65 1.04 -10.97
N GLU A 513 -25.01 -0.17 -10.54
CA GLU A 513 -26.22 -0.88 -10.99
C GLU A 513 -27.51 -0.06 -10.77
N GLN A 514 -27.55 0.83 -9.77
CA GLN A 514 -28.72 1.65 -9.47
C GLN A 514 -28.95 2.82 -10.43
N LYS A 515 -28.01 3.14 -11.33
CA LYS A 515 -28.22 4.19 -12.33
C LYS A 515 -29.43 3.83 -13.21
N SER A 516 -30.36 4.78 -13.38
CA SER A 516 -31.66 4.56 -14.05
C SER A 516 -31.52 4.29 -15.54
N GLU A 517 -30.62 5.00 -16.21
CA GLU A 517 -30.34 4.90 -17.65
C GLU A 517 -28.87 4.50 -17.83
N LEU A 518 -28.52 3.28 -17.39
CA LEU A 518 -27.18 2.75 -17.56
C LEU A 518 -27.10 2.01 -18.89
N ASN A 519 -26.20 2.42 -19.79
CA ASN A 519 -25.96 1.73 -21.05
C ASN A 519 -24.70 0.87 -20.94
N VAL A 520 -24.87 -0.44 -20.82
CA VAL A 520 -23.75 -1.38 -20.70
C VAL A 520 -23.60 -2.18 -21.98
N ILE A 521 -22.36 -2.42 -22.40
CA ILE A 521 -22.02 -3.35 -23.46
C ILE A 521 -21.23 -4.52 -22.87
N THR A 522 -21.55 -5.75 -23.23
CA THR A 522 -20.77 -6.95 -22.92
C THR A 522 -20.61 -7.81 -24.18
N THR A 523 -19.79 -8.85 -24.11
CA THR A 523 -19.61 -9.82 -25.21
C THR A 523 -20.06 -11.23 -24.83
N LEU A 524 -20.42 -12.03 -25.85
CA LEU A 524 -20.44 -13.49 -25.79
C LEU A 524 -19.43 -14.08 -26.78
N PRO A 525 -18.49 -14.93 -26.32
CA PRO A 525 -18.17 -15.20 -24.91
C PRO A 525 -17.69 -13.92 -24.18
N TYR A 526 -17.70 -13.94 -22.84
CA TYR A 526 -17.10 -12.85 -22.05
C TYR A 526 -15.61 -12.69 -22.40
N LEU A 527 -15.10 -11.45 -22.31
CA LEU A 527 -13.71 -11.15 -22.66
C LEU A 527 -12.74 -11.79 -21.68
N VAL A 528 -13.04 -11.76 -20.37
CA VAL A 528 -12.17 -12.27 -19.31
C VAL A 528 -12.90 -13.22 -18.37
N GLU A 529 -12.15 -13.93 -17.53
CA GLU A 529 -12.66 -14.82 -16.50
C GLU A 529 -12.02 -14.51 -15.12
N HIS A 530 -12.61 -15.05 -14.05
CA HIS A 530 -12.03 -14.96 -12.70
C HIS A 530 -11.00 -16.07 -12.45
N LYS A 531 -9.91 -15.73 -11.78
CA LYS A 531 -9.02 -16.73 -11.15
C LYS A 531 -9.67 -17.27 -9.86
N GLU A 532 -10.28 -18.44 -9.95
CA GLU A 532 -10.96 -19.07 -8.79
C GLU A 532 -10.00 -19.57 -7.69
N ASN A 533 -8.74 -19.89 -8.05
CA ASN A 533 -7.77 -20.46 -7.10
C ASN A 533 -7.15 -19.44 -6.13
N ILE A 534 -7.44 -18.16 -6.29
CA ILE A 534 -6.81 -17.08 -5.51
C ILE A 534 -7.80 -16.53 -4.47
N PRO A 535 -7.43 -16.42 -3.17
CA PRO A 535 -8.31 -15.87 -2.15
C PRO A 535 -8.72 -14.42 -2.43
N SER A 536 -10.00 -14.09 -2.20
CA SER A 536 -10.51 -12.72 -2.29
C SER A 536 -10.03 -11.86 -1.12
N THR A 537 -9.69 -10.60 -1.42
CA THR A 537 -9.32 -9.58 -0.42
C THR A 537 -10.54 -8.92 0.24
N ILE A 538 -11.72 -9.11 -0.34
CA ILE A 538 -13.00 -8.52 0.11
C ILE A 538 -13.84 -9.57 0.85
N TRP A 539 -13.94 -10.79 0.30
CA TRP A 539 -14.81 -11.83 0.80
C TRP A 539 -14.03 -12.99 1.42
N ASN A 540 -14.39 -13.37 2.65
CA ASN A 540 -13.78 -14.53 3.30
C ASN A 540 -14.42 -15.83 2.79
N ARG A 541 -13.85 -16.41 1.72
CA ARG A 541 -14.35 -17.65 1.06
C ARG A 541 -14.40 -18.88 1.97
N ASN A 542 -13.71 -18.88 3.12
CA ASN A 542 -13.74 -20.00 4.07
C ASN A 542 -15.02 -20.06 4.93
N CYS A 543 -15.87 -19.02 4.89
CA CYS A 543 -17.07 -18.92 5.73
C CYS A 543 -18.38 -18.87 4.92
N CYS A 544 -18.32 -18.93 3.59
CA CYS A 544 -19.48 -18.87 2.70
C CYS A 544 -19.30 -19.82 1.51
N ASN A 545 -20.37 -20.54 1.11
CA ASN A 545 -20.45 -21.33 -0.13
C ASN A 545 -20.48 -20.42 -1.39
N PHE A 546 -19.77 -19.30 -1.36
CA PHE A 546 -19.80 -18.23 -2.36
C PHE A 546 -18.79 -18.52 -3.45
N SER A 547 -19.26 -18.66 -4.70
CA SER A 547 -18.45 -18.89 -5.89
C SER A 547 -18.86 -17.87 -6.95
N TYR A 548 -17.90 -17.06 -7.40
CA TYR A 548 -18.12 -16.08 -8.47
C TYR A 548 -18.52 -16.80 -9.77
N SER A 549 -17.85 -17.91 -10.11
CA SER A 549 -18.23 -18.73 -11.27
C SER A 549 -19.70 -19.13 -11.27
N SER A 550 -20.26 -19.56 -10.14
CA SER A 550 -21.67 -19.97 -10.06
C SER A 550 -22.66 -18.82 -10.33
N MET A 551 -22.30 -17.59 -9.99
CA MET A 551 -23.13 -16.40 -10.27
C MET A 551 -22.97 -15.98 -11.73
N SER A 552 -21.73 -15.93 -12.22
CA SER A 552 -21.41 -15.57 -13.60
C SER A 552 -22.03 -16.56 -14.59
N GLU A 553 -22.05 -17.86 -14.28
CA GLU A 553 -22.70 -18.90 -15.09
C GLU A 553 -24.21 -18.68 -15.21
N LYS A 554 -24.88 -18.29 -14.12
CA LYS A 554 -26.32 -17.95 -14.16
C LYS A 554 -26.59 -16.72 -15.03
N SER A 555 -25.78 -15.68 -14.86
CA SER A 555 -25.85 -14.47 -15.69
C SER A 555 -25.66 -14.81 -17.18
N LEU A 556 -24.66 -15.65 -17.48
CA LEU A 556 -24.37 -16.11 -18.85
C LEU A 556 -25.52 -16.94 -19.44
N GLN A 557 -26.11 -17.83 -18.65
CA GLN A 557 -27.23 -18.66 -19.07
C GLN A 557 -28.45 -17.80 -19.40
N LYS A 558 -28.78 -16.82 -18.55
CA LYS A 558 -29.88 -15.90 -18.76
C LYS A 558 -29.72 -15.07 -20.04
N ILE A 559 -28.53 -14.52 -20.28
CA ILE A 559 -28.22 -13.84 -21.54
C ILE A 559 -28.45 -14.78 -22.73
N LYS A 560 -27.92 -16.02 -22.66
CA LYS A 560 -28.07 -17.00 -23.75
C LYS A 560 -29.52 -17.44 -24.01
N GLU A 561 -30.34 -17.53 -22.97
CA GLU A 561 -31.75 -17.89 -23.09
C GLU A 561 -32.55 -16.79 -23.78
N GLN A 562 -32.32 -15.52 -23.40
CA GLN A 562 -33.05 -14.37 -23.94
C GLN A 562 -32.64 -14.00 -25.38
N ILE A 563 -31.43 -14.35 -25.81
CA ILE A 563 -30.99 -14.18 -27.21
C ILE A 563 -31.60 -15.25 -28.13
N LYS A 564 -32.00 -16.40 -27.57
CA LYS A 564 -32.64 -17.49 -28.33
C LYS A 564 -34.15 -17.37 -28.44
N SER A 565 -34.79 -16.66 -27.50
CA SER A 565 -36.22 -16.30 -27.53
C SER A 565 -36.46 -15.12 -28.46
#